data_AF-A0A5E4HHV4-F1
#
_entry.id   AF-A0A5E4HHV4-F1
#
_cell.length_a   1.000
_cell.length_b   1.000
_cell.length_c   1.000
_cell.angle_alpha   90.00
_cell.angle_beta   90.00
_cell.angle_gamma   90.00
#
_symmetry.space_group_name_H-M   'P 1'
#
loop_
_entity.id
_entity.type
_entity.pdbx_description
1 polymer ?
#
loop_
_entity_poly.entity_id
_entity_poly.type
_entity_poly.pdbx_seq_one_letter_code
_entity_poly.pdbx_strand_id
1 'polypeptide(L)'
;MKQPTSSQPRKQRVWARDAPLHKKQKMVVSSLSAELRKKYGRRSLPVRKGDVVKVLSGSFKGVSGQVTRVELKTLKVYVAGVTVKKSDNTDVERPLRSSQLQITELELDDAQRREMLERTMKTENAQ
;
A
#
# COMPACT_ATOMS: atom_id res chain seq x y z
N MET A 1 16.51 6.57 -12.69
CA MET A 1 16.36 5.31 -13.46
C MET A 1 15.01 5.30 -14.17
N LYS A 2 15.00 5.15 -15.49
CA LYS A 2 13.77 5.09 -16.31
C LYS A 2 13.18 3.67 -16.27
N GLN A 3 11.85 3.56 -16.29
CA GLN A 3 11.19 2.26 -16.43
C GLN A 3 11.44 1.72 -17.85
N PRO A 4 11.85 0.46 -18.01
CA PRO A 4 12.05 -0.13 -19.33
C PRO A 4 10.70 -0.25 -20.05
N THR A 5 10.69 0.11 -21.34
CA THR A 5 9.53 -0.03 -22.24
C THR A 5 9.35 -1.44 -22.78
N SER A 6 10.42 -2.25 -22.77
CA SER A 6 10.42 -3.62 -23.26
C SER A 6 9.54 -4.54 -22.39
N SER A 7 8.73 -5.39 -23.01
CA SER A 7 7.91 -6.41 -22.33
C SER A 7 8.72 -7.57 -21.73
N GLN A 8 10.03 -7.62 -21.97
CA GLN A 8 10.89 -8.74 -21.55
C GLN A 8 10.92 -8.89 -20.01
N PRO A 9 10.51 -10.05 -19.44
CA PRO A 9 10.39 -10.23 -17.99
C PRO A 9 11.70 -9.99 -17.22
N ARG A 10 12.84 -10.39 -17.80
CA ARG A 10 14.17 -10.19 -17.20
C ARG A 10 14.44 -8.70 -16.93
N LYS A 11 14.20 -7.83 -17.92
CA LYS A 11 14.42 -6.38 -17.82
C LYS A 11 13.46 -5.75 -16.78
N GLN A 12 12.20 -6.17 -16.77
CA GLN A 12 11.20 -5.68 -15.82
C GLN A 12 11.52 -6.08 -14.37
N ARG A 13 11.93 -7.34 -14.13
CA ARG A 13 12.31 -7.83 -12.80
C ARG A 13 13.54 -7.11 -12.24
N VAL A 14 14.54 -6.84 -13.08
CA VAL A 14 15.72 -6.07 -12.70
C VAL A 14 15.32 -4.64 -12.30
N TRP A 15 14.51 -3.98 -13.13
CA TRP A 15 14.05 -2.63 -12.81
C TRP A 15 13.26 -2.56 -11.50
N ALA A 16 12.33 -3.49 -11.25
CA ALA A 16 11.55 -3.48 -10.01
C ALA A 16 12.42 -3.64 -8.75
N ARG A 17 13.47 -4.46 -8.82
CA ARG A 17 14.43 -4.66 -7.72
C ARG A 17 15.23 -3.39 -7.43
N ASP A 18 15.75 -2.76 -8.49
CA ASP A 18 16.76 -1.69 -8.40
C ASP A 18 16.15 -0.28 -8.52
N ALA A 19 14.82 -0.18 -8.64
CA ALA A 19 14.11 1.08 -8.75
C ALA A 19 14.41 2.02 -7.56
N PRO A 20 14.57 3.34 -7.81
CA PRO A 20 14.66 4.34 -6.76
C PRO A 20 13.43 4.39 -5.85
N LEU A 21 13.58 4.89 -4.62
CA LEU A 21 12.52 4.89 -3.60
C LEU A 21 11.22 5.58 -4.06
N HIS A 22 11.31 6.73 -4.74
CA HIS A 22 10.12 7.43 -5.25
C HIS A 22 9.35 6.65 -6.32
N LYS A 23 9.99 5.72 -7.04
CA LYS A 23 9.31 4.79 -7.96
C LYS A 23 8.74 3.61 -7.21
N LYS A 24 9.48 3.06 -6.24
CA LYS A 24 8.99 1.98 -5.35
C LYS A 24 7.77 2.39 -4.55
N GLN A 25 7.67 3.65 -4.14
CA GLN A 25 6.47 4.20 -3.50
C GLN A 25 5.20 4.02 -4.34
N LYS A 26 5.31 4.13 -5.68
CA LYS A 26 4.18 3.90 -6.59
C LYS A 26 3.86 2.41 -6.79
N MET A 27 4.72 1.50 -6.34
CA MET A 27 4.50 0.05 -6.41
C MET A 27 3.81 -0.48 -5.14
N VAL A 28 4.02 0.16 -3.98
CA VAL A 28 3.39 -0.21 -2.71
C VAL A 28 1.98 0.35 -2.64
N VAL A 29 1.10 -0.25 -3.44
CA VAL A 29 -0.29 0.16 -3.61
C VAL A 29 -1.21 -0.93 -3.07
N SER A 30 -2.30 -0.51 -2.43
CA SER A 30 -3.33 -1.39 -1.90
C SER A 30 -4.71 -0.97 -2.39
N SER A 31 -5.63 -1.92 -2.42
CA SER A 31 -6.99 -1.70 -2.91
C SER A 31 -7.83 -0.96 -1.87
N LEU A 32 -8.71 -0.06 -2.31
CA LEU A 32 -9.63 0.62 -1.38
C LEU A 32 -10.84 -0.24 -1.03
N SER A 33 -11.48 0.03 0.11
CA SER A 33 -12.81 -0.48 0.47
C SER A 33 -13.87 -0.03 -0.54
N ALA A 34 -14.98 -0.75 -0.63
CA ALA A 34 -16.05 -0.40 -1.57
C ALA A 34 -16.60 1.02 -1.33
N GLU A 35 -16.68 1.43 -0.07
CA GLU A 35 -17.12 2.77 0.34
C GLU A 35 -16.14 3.85 -0.10
N LEU A 36 -14.84 3.66 0.17
CA LEU A 36 -13.79 4.59 -0.26
C LEU A 36 -13.67 4.66 -1.79
N ARG A 37 -13.89 3.54 -2.51
CA ARG A 37 -13.92 3.54 -3.98
C ARG A 37 -15.04 4.42 -4.52
N LYS A 38 -16.25 4.32 -3.95
CA LYS A 38 -17.39 5.16 -4.34
C LYS A 38 -17.14 6.63 -4.03
N LYS A 39 -16.52 6.92 -2.88
CA LYS A 39 -16.24 8.29 -2.45
C LYS A 39 -15.18 8.99 -3.31
N TYR A 40 -14.10 8.29 -3.68
CA TYR A 40 -12.93 8.90 -4.33
C TYR A 40 -12.74 8.51 -5.80
N GLY A 41 -13.63 7.69 -6.39
CA GLY A 41 -13.54 7.27 -7.80
C GLY A 41 -12.31 6.42 -8.15
N ARG A 42 -11.56 5.94 -7.14
CA ARG A 42 -10.28 5.23 -7.34
C ARG A 42 -10.32 3.81 -6.82
N ARG A 43 -9.73 2.89 -7.59
CA ARG A 43 -9.62 1.48 -7.19
C ARG A 43 -8.58 1.24 -6.08
N SER A 44 -7.48 1.99 -6.08
CA SER A 44 -6.33 1.76 -5.20
C SER A 44 -5.53 3.03 -4.92
N LEU A 45 -4.78 3.02 -3.81
CA LEU A 45 -3.89 4.09 -3.40
C LEU A 45 -2.58 3.54 -2.80
N PRO A 46 -1.49 4.32 -2.83
CA PRO A 46 -0.28 4.00 -2.08
C PRO A 46 -0.58 3.92 -0.57
N VAL A 47 -0.08 2.88 0.08
CA VAL A 47 -0.25 2.69 1.53
C VAL A 47 0.70 3.64 2.27
N ARG A 48 0.20 4.32 3.29
CA ARG A 48 1.01 5.16 4.18
C ARG A 48 0.94 4.65 5.62
N LYS A 49 1.87 5.12 6.44
CA LYS A 49 1.74 5.00 7.90
C LYS A 49 0.41 5.62 8.32
N GLY A 50 -0.22 5.06 9.35
CA GLY A 50 -1.46 5.59 9.93
C GLY A 50 -2.75 5.19 9.22
N ASP A 51 -2.69 4.69 7.98
CA ASP A 51 -3.85 4.08 7.31
C ASP A 51 -4.34 2.85 8.07
N VAL A 52 -5.66 2.64 8.12
CA VAL A 52 -6.26 1.40 8.64
C VAL A 52 -6.46 0.44 7.48
N VAL A 53 -5.93 -0.77 7.65
CA VAL A 53 -5.96 -1.81 6.62
C VAL A 53 -6.55 -3.10 7.16
N LYS A 54 -7.22 -3.83 6.27
CA LYS A 54 -7.69 -5.19 6.49
C LYS A 54 -6.89 -6.17 5.64
N VAL A 55 -6.47 -7.28 6.23
CA VAL A 55 -5.76 -8.35 5.53
C VAL A 55 -6.75 -9.26 4.80
N LEU A 56 -6.56 -9.44 3.50
CA LEU A 56 -7.44 -10.24 2.64
C LEU A 56 -7.00 -11.70 2.48
N SER A 57 -5.70 -11.98 2.57
CA SER A 57 -5.12 -13.31 2.30
C SER A 57 -3.91 -13.62 3.18
N GLY A 58 -3.61 -14.91 3.31
CA GLY A 58 -2.55 -15.43 4.18
C GLY A 58 -3.05 -15.81 5.57
N SER A 59 -2.12 -16.13 6.46
CA SER A 59 -2.41 -16.62 7.81
C SER A 59 -3.15 -15.61 8.70
N PHE A 60 -3.02 -14.31 8.41
CA PHE A 60 -3.63 -13.22 9.15
C PHE A 60 -4.90 -12.67 8.47
N LYS A 61 -5.54 -13.44 7.59
CA LYS A 61 -6.75 -13.02 6.89
C LYS A 61 -7.85 -12.62 7.88
N GLY A 62 -8.49 -11.49 7.63
CA GLY A 62 -9.59 -10.96 8.46
C GLY A 62 -9.13 -9.98 9.53
N VAL A 63 -7.84 -9.97 9.89
CA VAL A 63 -7.29 -9.00 10.85
C VAL A 63 -7.32 -7.61 10.25
N SER A 64 -7.79 -6.64 11.03
CA SER A 64 -7.74 -5.21 10.76
C SER A 64 -6.76 -4.54 11.73
N GLY A 65 -5.97 -3.60 11.22
CA GLY A 65 -5.02 -2.86 12.05
C GLY A 65 -4.48 -1.63 11.33
N GLN A 66 -3.87 -0.74 12.11
CA GLN A 66 -3.20 0.45 11.58
C GLN A 66 -1.84 0.06 11.00
N VAL A 67 -1.42 0.74 9.93
CA VAL A 67 -0.08 0.56 9.36
C VAL A 67 0.96 1.25 10.24
N THR A 68 1.85 0.47 10.86
CA THR A 68 2.95 1.00 11.70
C THR A 68 4.04 1.63 10.84
N ARG A 69 4.48 0.91 9.80
CA ARG A 69 5.57 1.34 8.92
C ARG A 69 5.48 0.69 7.54
N VAL A 70 6.01 1.42 6.56
CA VAL A 70 6.13 0.97 5.16
C VAL A 70 7.59 0.98 4.78
N GLU A 71 8.13 -0.19 4.42
CA GLU A 71 9.51 -0.33 3.99
C GLU A 71 9.60 -0.37 2.45
N LEU A 72 9.95 0.77 1.85
CA LEU A 72 10.02 0.90 0.40
C LEU A 72 11.15 0.10 -0.24
N LYS A 73 12.26 -0.16 0.48
CA LYS A 73 13.39 -0.93 -0.07
C LYS A 73 12.98 -2.36 -0.41
N THR A 74 12.23 -2.98 0.51
CA THR A 74 11.77 -4.38 0.44
C THR A 74 10.34 -4.51 -0.10
N LEU A 75 9.64 -3.39 -0.32
CA LEU A 75 8.22 -3.32 -0.74
C LEU A 75 7.26 -4.00 0.24
N LYS A 76 7.60 -3.98 1.54
CA LYS A 76 6.80 -4.63 2.59
C LYS A 76 6.10 -3.60 3.48
N VAL A 77 4.94 -3.98 3.98
CA VAL A 77 4.09 -3.19 4.88
C VAL A 77 3.97 -3.94 6.20
N TYR A 78 4.01 -3.20 7.30
CA TYR A 78 3.85 -3.73 8.65
C TYR A 78 2.58 -3.15 9.27
N VAL A 79 1.79 -4.02 9.88
CA VAL A 79 0.45 -3.70 10.39
C VAL A 79 0.39 -4.09 11.86
N ALA A 80 -0.15 -3.20 12.69
CA ALA A 80 -0.39 -3.48 14.10
C ALA A 80 -1.35 -4.67 14.25
N GLY A 81 -1.04 -5.58 15.18
CA GLY A 81 -1.80 -6.83 15.38
C GLY A 81 -1.41 -7.99 14.46
N VAL A 82 -0.54 -7.76 13.46
CA VAL A 82 0.05 -8.82 12.63
C VAL A 82 1.46 -9.12 13.12
N THR A 83 1.54 -9.81 14.26
CA THR A 83 2.81 -10.19 14.91
C THR A 83 3.02 -11.70 14.89
N VAL A 84 4.27 -12.11 15.02
CA VAL A 84 4.68 -13.50 15.22
C VAL A 84 5.58 -13.55 16.45
N LYS A 85 5.32 -14.52 17.33
CA LYS A 85 6.18 -14.82 18.48
C LYS A 85 7.46 -15.50 18.01
N LYS A 86 8.61 -14.97 18.44
CA LYS A 86 9.90 -15.65 18.33
C LYS A 86 10.05 -16.74 19.41
N SER A 87 11.07 -17.59 19.26
CA SER A 87 11.51 -18.53 20.30
C SER A 87 11.72 -17.87 21.66
N ASP A 88 12.20 -16.62 21.63
CA ASP A 88 12.53 -15.83 22.81
C ASP A 88 11.29 -15.14 23.41
N ASN A 89 10.08 -15.56 23.04
CA ASN A 89 8.78 -14.99 23.42
C ASN A 89 8.55 -13.51 23.09
N THR A 90 9.45 -12.89 22.32
CA THR A 90 9.27 -11.52 21.83
C THR A 90 8.36 -11.49 20.60
N ASP A 91 7.47 -10.50 20.56
CA ASP A 91 6.57 -10.27 19.42
C ASP A 91 7.28 -9.43 18.35
N VAL A 92 7.30 -9.93 17.13
CA VAL A 92 7.85 -9.20 15.98
C VAL A 92 6.80 -9.06 14.89
N GLU A 93 6.69 -7.86 14.34
CA GLU A 93 5.76 -7.57 13.24
C GLU A 93 6.10 -8.44 12.01
N ARG A 94 5.08 -9.13 11.48
CA ARG A 94 5.20 -9.89 10.25
C ARG A 94 5.12 -8.93 9.06
N PRO A 95 6.08 -8.98 8.13
CA PRO A 95 5.96 -8.17 6.93
C PRO A 95 4.91 -8.73 5.96
N LEU A 96 4.10 -7.85 5.40
CA LEU A 96 3.03 -8.15 4.45
C LEU A 96 3.27 -7.49 3.09
N ARG A 97 2.71 -8.05 2.02
CA ARG A 97 2.67 -7.39 0.70
C ARG A 97 1.44 -6.50 0.61
N SER A 98 1.57 -5.33 -0.02
CA SER A 98 0.46 -4.37 -0.15
C SER A 98 -0.75 -4.91 -0.93
N SER A 99 -0.53 -5.86 -1.85
CA SER A 99 -1.59 -6.54 -2.60
C SER A 99 -2.47 -7.46 -1.75
N GLN A 100 -2.00 -7.88 -0.57
CA GLN A 100 -2.77 -8.69 0.37
C GLN A 100 -3.64 -7.83 1.28
N LEU A 101 -3.52 -6.51 1.20
CA LEU A 101 -4.21 -5.55 2.05
C LEU A 101 -5.36 -4.89 1.31
N GLN A 102 -6.33 -4.42 2.07
CA GLN A 102 -7.36 -3.49 1.65
C GLN A 102 -7.41 -2.32 2.62
N ILE A 103 -7.35 -1.09 2.13
CA ILE A 103 -7.47 0.11 2.97
C ILE A 103 -8.94 0.30 3.31
N THR A 104 -9.25 0.35 4.60
CA THR A 104 -10.59 0.62 5.12
C THR A 104 -10.76 2.09 5.46
N GLU A 105 -9.74 2.71 6.04
CA GLU A 105 -9.73 4.13 6.42
C GLU A 105 -8.41 4.77 6.01
N LEU A 106 -8.48 6.02 5.55
CA LEU A 106 -7.34 6.79 5.08
C LEU A 106 -6.94 7.82 6.12
N GLU A 107 -5.64 7.92 6.40
CA GLU A 107 -5.09 9.06 7.12
C GLU A 107 -4.91 10.24 6.14
N LEU A 108 -5.62 11.33 6.41
CA LEU A 108 -5.71 12.53 5.56
C LEU A 108 -4.98 13.74 6.13
N ASP A 109 -4.05 13.57 7.07
CA ASP A 109 -3.33 14.68 7.67
C ASP A 109 -2.47 15.44 6.64
N ASP A 110 -1.80 14.69 5.75
CA ASP A 110 -0.96 15.24 4.67
C ASP A 110 -1.79 15.99 3.60
N ALA A 111 -1.54 17.30 3.48
CA ALA A 111 -2.16 18.17 2.49
C ALA A 111 -1.95 17.68 1.05
N GLN A 112 -0.78 17.14 0.71
CA GLN A 112 -0.50 16.64 -0.64
C GLN A 112 -1.36 15.41 -0.96
N ARG A 113 -1.67 14.60 0.05
CA ARG A 113 -2.53 13.41 -0.12
C ARG A 113 -3.98 13.84 -0.37
N ARG A 114 -4.48 14.83 0.38
CA ARG A 114 -5.81 15.41 0.17
C ARG A 114 -5.93 16.00 -1.23
N GLU A 115 -4.98 16.83 -1.63
CA GLU A 115 -4.98 17.45 -2.96
C GLU A 115 -4.94 16.41 -4.09
N MET A 116 -4.15 15.34 -3.94
CA MET A 116 -4.11 14.23 -4.91
C MET A 116 -5.47 13.53 -5.07
N LEU A 117 -6.24 13.40 -3.98
CA LEU A 117 -7.57 12.80 -4.01
C LEU A 117 -8.57 13.75 -4.69
N GLU A 118 -8.57 15.03 -4.30
CA GLU A 118 -9.45 16.05 -4.86
C GLU A 118 -9.25 16.26 -6.36
N ARG A 119 -8.00 16.27 -6.84
CA ARG A 119 -7.69 16.35 -8.28
C ARG A 119 -8.37 15.25 -9.08
N THR A 120 -8.56 14.08 -8.48
CA THR A 120 -9.18 12.94 -9.16
C THR A 120 -10.70 13.05 -9.15
N MET A 121 -11.29 13.49 -8.03
CA MET A 121 -12.73 13.69 -7.92
C MET A 121 -13.26 14.75 -8.90
N LYS A 122 -12.49 15.82 -9.14
CA LYS A 122 -12.87 16.88 -10.10
C LYS A 122 -13.01 16.38 -11.54
N THR A 123 -12.27 15.35 -11.92
CA THR A 123 -12.32 14.80 -13.29
C THR A 123 -13.63 14.04 -13.55
N GLU A 124 -14.20 13.36 -12.54
CA GLU A 124 -15.48 12.65 -12.68
C GLU A 124 -16.69 13.61 -12.70
N ASN A 125 -16.63 14.72 -11.94
CA ASN A 125 -17.72 15.72 -11.93
C ASN A 125 -17.73 16.65 -13.15
N ALA A 126 -16.66 16.65 -13.94
CA ALA A 126 -16.50 17.49 -15.14
C ALA A 126 -16.79 16.75 -16.46
N GLN A 127 -17.22 15.49 -16.37
CA GLN A 127 -17.70 14.66 -17.49
C GLN A 127 -19.22 14.53 -17.43
#